data_AF-A0A087XMC7-F1
#
_entry.id   AF-A0A087XMC7-F1
#
_cell.length_a   1.000
_cell.length_b   1.000
_cell.length_c   1.000
_cell.angle_alpha   90.00
_cell.angle_beta   90.00
_cell.angle_gamma   90.00
#
_symmetry.space_group_name_H-M   'P 1'
#
loop_
_entity.id
_entity.type
_entity.pdbx_description
1 polymer ?
#
loop_
_entity_poly.entity_id
_entity_poly.type
_entity_poly.pdbx_seq_one_letter_code
_entity_poly.pdbx_strand_id
1 'polypeptide(L)'
;MRFEEDDIEASVMMVHTFNKDREKVKAAVDIISKYVDNICKNPSEEKYRKIKVSNKVFQEKVRPVEGSREFLQALGFISVMLPVEGQEEEEEFLVLPEQSDDALELMKERRDRLQRGEPVRAQLDRQPQAFRPSPNAQRFELPPEFYNLSAEELKKEQQQRTELVEKNAMLRTKAMREKEEQRERRKYNYTLLRVRLPDGNLLQATFYAWDRLPALFEFVRESLVDGWQPFELIAPGGQKLQESEEVTLVECNLVPAALLTFAWDAAVQADIAAAGGKISAALLKPELLERIQTLS
;
A
#
# COMPACT_ATOMS: atom_id res chain seq x y z
N MET A 1 13.84 10.67 3.69
CA MET A 1 14.00 10.94 2.25
C MET A 1 14.59 12.33 2.12
N ARG A 2 15.84 12.46 1.64
CA ARG A 2 16.39 13.73 1.20
C ARG A 2 15.94 13.90 -0.25
N PHE A 3 15.07 14.87 -0.51
CA PHE A 3 14.48 15.13 -1.83
C PHE A 3 15.33 16.09 -2.68
N GLU A 4 16.64 16.20 -2.42
CA GLU A 4 17.50 17.25 -2.99
C GLU A 4 18.21 16.86 -4.29
N GLU A 5 17.96 15.70 -4.91
CA GLU A 5 18.83 15.21 -6.01
C GLU A 5 18.25 15.25 -7.43
N ASP A 6 16.93 15.40 -7.67
CA ASP A 6 16.39 15.58 -9.05
C ASP A 6 15.01 16.27 -9.09
N ASP A 7 14.98 17.55 -9.48
CA ASP A 7 13.75 18.34 -9.65
C ASP A 7 12.77 17.70 -10.67
N ILE A 8 13.30 16.94 -11.65
CA ILE A 8 12.49 16.21 -12.61
C ILE A 8 11.77 15.04 -11.93
N GLU A 9 12.45 14.29 -11.08
CA GLU A 9 11.84 13.16 -10.39
C GLU A 9 10.73 13.62 -9.44
N ALA A 10 10.98 14.70 -8.70
CA ALA A 10 9.99 15.31 -7.82
C ALA A 10 8.74 15.76 -8.60
N SER A 11 8.93 16.44 -9.72
CA SER A 11 7.81 16.92 -10.55
C SER A 11 7.03 15.79 -11.23
N VAL A 12 7.70 14.74 -11.74
CA VAL A 12 7.04 13.53 -12.28
C VAL A 12 6.21 12.85 -11.19
N MET A 13 6.75 12.73 -9.97
CA MET A 13 6.01 12.18 -8.83
C MET A 13 4.78 13.03 -8.51
N MET A 14 4.89 14.36 -8.48
CA MET A 14 3.75 15.26 -8.23
C MET A 14 2.64 15.07 -9.29
N VAL A 15 3.02 15.05 -10.57
CA VAL A 15 2.08 14.87 -11.69
C VAL A 15 1.28 13.59 -11.55
N HIS A 16 1.92 12.48 -11.23
CA HIS A 16 1.23 11.19 -11.14
C HIS A 16 0.56 10.94 -9.79
N THR A 17 1.13 11.43 -8.68
CA THR A 17 0.72 11.04 -7.33
C THR A 17 -0.36 11.94 -6.73
N PHE A 18 -0.30 13.26 -6.94
CA PHE A 18 -1.24 14.19 -6.30
C PHE A 18 -2.56 14.33 -7.08
N ASN A 19 -2.55 13.98 -8.36
CA ASN A 19 -3.70 14.11 -9.23
C ASN A 19 -4.55 12.83 -9.25
N LYS A 20 -5.77 12.91 -8.71
CA LYS A 20 -6.70 11.76 -8.61
C LYS A 20 -7.25 11.30 -9.96
N ASP A 21 -7.42 12.22 -10.89
CA ASP A 21 -8.04 11.99 -12.20
C ASP A 21 -6.99 11.58 -13.24
N ARG A 22 -6.88 10.26 -13.47
CA ARG A 22 -5.88 9.67 -14.37
C ARG A 22 -6.06 10.11 -15.83
N GLU A 23 -7.28 10.42 -16.26
CA GLU A 23 -7.53 10.86 -17.63
C GLU A 23 -6.99 12.27 -17.87
N LYS A 24 -7.19 13.16 -16.90
CA LYS A 24 -6.63 14.52 -16.94
C LYS A 24 -5.10 14.51 -16.89
N VAL A 25 -4.52 13.68 -16.03
CA VAL A 25 -3.05 13.51 -15.96
C VAL A 25 -2.51 13.06 -17.31
N LYS A 26 -3.10 12.02 -17.91
CA LYS A 26 -2.67 11.52 -19.22
C LYS A 26 -2.80 12.60 -20.30
N ALA A 27 -3.90 13.33 -20.34
CA ALA A 27 -4.11 14.41 -21.30
C ALA A 27 -3.08 15.55 -21.14
N ALA A 28 -2.71 15.90 -19.91
CA ALA A 28 -1.67 16.89 -19.64
C ALA A 28 -0.28 16.39 -20.08
N VAL A 29 0.06 15.16 -19.72
CA VAL A 29 1.33 14.50 -20.11
C VAL A 29 1.46 14.42 -21.64
N ASP A 30 0.38 14.11 -22.35
CA ASP A 30 0.36 14.08 -23.82
C ASP A 30 0.62 15.47 -24.43
N ILE A 31 0.11 16.54 -23.83
CA ILE A 31 0.32 17.91 -24.30
C ILE A 31 1.74 18.38 -24.03
N ILE A 32 2.25 18.14 -22.82
CA ILE A 32 3.65 18.44 -22.46
C ILE A 32 4.60 17.68 -23.38
N SER A 33 4.32 16.39 -23.64
CA SER A 33 5.09 15.57 -24.58
C SER A 33 5.11 16.19 -25.98
N LYS A 34 3.97 16.69 -26.46
CA LYS A 34 3.89 17.39 -27.76
C LYS A 34 4.69 18.69 -27.78
N TYR A 35 4.72 19.45 -26.68
CA TYR A 35 5.56 20.65 -26.61
C TYR A 35 7.04 20.28 -26.73
N VAL A 36 7.50 19.29 -25.96
CA VAL A 36 8.88 18.81 -26.02
C VAL A 36 9.22 18.25 -27.41
N ASP A 37 8.34 17.45 -28.02
CA ASP A 37 8.54 16.89 -29.36
C ASP A 37 8.66 17.97 -30.43
N ASN A 38 7.85 19.04 -30.35
CA ASN A 38 7.90 20.14 -31.31
C ASN A 38 9.20 20.94 -31.19
N ILE A 39 9.68 21.18 -29.96
CA ILE A 39 10.95 21.85 -29.68
C ILE A 39 12.11 20.99 -30.17
N CYS A 40 12.10 19.69 -29.89
CA CYS A 40 13.13 18.77 -30.33
C CYS A 40 13.20 18.59 -31.86
N LYS A 41 12.07 18.73 -32.56
CA LYS A 41 12.02 18.67 -34.03
C LYS A 41 12.47 19.97 -34.69
N ASN A 42 12.18 21.12 -34.07
CA ASN A 42 12.49 22.44 -34.61
C ASN A 42 13.14 23.35 -33.54
N PRO A 43 14.42 23.10 -33.17
CA PRO A 43 15.04 23.79 -32.02
C PRO A 43 15.22 25.30 -32.22
N SER A 44 15.52 25.72 -33.45
CA SER A 44 15.75 27.14 -33.77
C SER A 44 14.47 27.97 -33.80
N GLU A 45 13.30 27.33 -33.86
CA GLU A 45 12.03 28.05 -34.05
C GLU A 45 11.45 28.56 -32.73
N GLU A 46 11.55 29.88 -32.51
CA GLU A 46 11.11 30.52 -31.26
C GLU A 46 9.62 30.31 -30.93
N LYS A 47 8.77 30.12 -31.93
CA LYS A 47 7.32 29.93 -31.71
C LYS A 47 7.02 28.68 -30.87
N TYR A 48 7.86 27.64 -30.96
CA TYR A 48 7.70 26.40 -30.18
C TYR A 48 8.35 26.48 -28.81
N ARG A 49 9.28 27.43 -28.63
CA ARG A 49 9.96 27.71 -27.35
C ARG A 49 9.17 28.65 -26.44
N LYS A 50 8.01 29.17 -26.88
CA LYS A 50 7.15 30.07 -26.11
C LYS A 50 5.77 29.44 -25.92
N ILE A 51 5.36 29.22 -24.68
CA ILE A 51 4.04 28.72 -24.31
C ILE A 51 3.27 29.82 -23.59
N LYS A 52 2.15 30.25 -24.17
CA LYS A 52 1.25 31.24 -23.56
C LYS A 52 0.43 30.60 -22.45
N VAL A 53 0.56 31.06 -21.20
CA VAL A 53 -0.14 30.48 -20.04
C VAL A 53 -1.65 30.72 -20.12
N SER A 54 -2.10 31.76 -20.84
CA SER A 54 -3.51 32.03 -21.11
C SER A 54 -4.14 31.18 -22.22
N ASN A 55 -3.35 30.36 -22.91
CA ASN A 55 -3.88 29.48 -23.95
C ASN A 55 -4.94 28.54 -23.36
N LYS A 56 -6.12 28.47 -23.98
CA LYS A 56 -7.23 27.62 -23.54
C LYS A 56 -6.79 26.17 -23.29
N VAL A 57 -5.98 25.60 -24.17
CA VAL A 57 -5.48 24.22 -24.04
C VAL A 57 -4.60 24.07 -22.80
N PHE A 58 -3.74 25.06 -22.53
CA PHE A 58 -2.87 25.06 -21.36
C PHE A 58 -3.68 25.22 -20.07
N GLN A 59 -4.61 26.18 -20.03
CA GLN A 59 -5.44 26.47 -18.85
C GLN A 59 -6.39 25.33 -18.47
N GLU A 60 -6.98 24.65 -19.45
CA GLU A 60 -7.97 23.60 -19.20
C GLU A 60 -7.33 22.23 -18.92
N LYS A 61 -6.17 21.95 -19.52
CA LYS A 61 -5.60 20.60 -19.49
C LYS A 61 -4.29 20.49 -18.71
N VAL A 62 -3.39 21.47 -18.83
CA VAL A 62 -2.06 21.40 -18.19
C VAL A 62 -2.08 22.05 -16.82
N ARG A 63 -2.55 23.31 -16.74
CA ARG A 63 -2.59 24.11 -15.51
C ARG A 63 -3.32 23.45 -14.32
N PRO A 64 -4.42 22.68 -14.50
CA PRO A 64 -5.10 22.05 -13.36
C PRO A 64 -4.35 20.85 -12.77
N VAL A 65 -3.32 20.34 -13.47
CA VAL A 65 -2.52 19.19 -13.03
C VAL A 65 -1.36 19.71 -12.18
N GLU A 66 -1.36 19.35 -10.90
CA GLU A 66 -0.28 19.70 -9.96
C GLU A 66 1.04 19.04 -10.40
N GLY A 67 2.16 19.76 -10.32
CA GLY A 67 3.48 19.28 -10.78
C GLY A 67 3.78 19.57 -12.25
N SER A 68 2.79 19.95 -13.06
CA SER A 68 2.99 20.19 -14.50
C SER A 68 3.84 21.43 -14.79
N ARG A 69 3.70 22.48 -13.99
CA ARG A 69 4.48 23.73 -14.11
C ARG A 69 5.90 23.53 -13.62
N GLU A 70 6.05 22.84 -12.49
CA GLU A 70 7.32 22.47 -11.90
C GLU A 70 8.13 21.60 -12.87
N PHE A 71 7.48 20.66 -13.57
CA PHE A 71 8.13 19.87 -14.62
C PHE A 71 8.62 20.74 -15.79
N LEU A 72 7.81 21.69 -16.26
CA LEU A 72 8.23 22.62 -17.32
C LEU A 72 9.40 23.50 -16.86
N GLN A 73 9.40 23.98 -15.62
CA GLN A 73 10.51 24.73 -15.05
C GLN A 73 11.78 23.89 -14.93
N ALA A 74 11.66 22.63 -14.50
CA ALA A 74 12.78 21.69 -14.42
C ALA A 74 13.34 21.32 -15.80
N LEU A 75 12.52 21.35 -16.87
CA LEU A 75 12.97 21.25 -18.26
C LEU A 75 13.74 22.50 -18.74
N GLY A 76 13.70 23.61 -17.99
CA GLY A 76 14.40 24.85 -18.31
C GLY A 76 13.50 26.00 -18.79
N PHE A 77 12.17 25.84 -18.74
CA PHE A 77 11.27 26.97 -19.04
C PHE A 77 11.28 28.01 -17.93
N ILE A 78 11.34 29.28 -18.32
CA ILE A 78 11.34 30.42 -17.41
C ILE A 78 10.01 31.17 -17.59
N SER A 79 9.40 31.58 -16.48
CA SER A 79 8.21 32.43 -16.51
C SER A 79 8.61 33.88 -16.75
N VAL A 80 8.06 34.49 -17.79
CA VAL A 80 8.31 35.88 -18.19
C VAL A 80 6.97 36.54 -18.51
N MET A 81 6.77 37.76 -18.00
CA MET A 81 5.63 38.60 -18.36
C MET A 81 5.99 39.37 -19.64
N LEU A 82 5.20 39.22 -20.69
CA LEU A 82 5.41 39.90 -21.97
C LEU A 82 4.16 40.71 -22.35
N PRO A 83 4.33 41.93 -22.89
CA PRO A 83 3.22 42.71 -23.42
C PRO A 83 2.64 42.03 -24.67
N VAL A 84 1.32 41.96 -24.76
CA VAL A 84 0.63 41.37 -25.92
C VAL A 84 0.33 42.46 -26.95
N GLU A 85 0.66 42.20 -28.22
CA GLU A 85 0.37 43.14 -29.30
C GLU A 85 -1.14 43.49 -29.34
N GLY A 86 -1.46 44.74 -28.97
CA GLY A 86 -2.82 45.29 -29.00
C GLY A 86 -3.56 45.34 -27.66
N GLN A 87 -2.93 45.03 -26.52
CA GLN A 87 -3.52 45.17 -25.18
C GLN A 87 -2.53 45.84 -24.22
N GLU A 88 -3.02 46.64 -23.26
CA GLU A 88 -2.19 47.25 -22.20
C GLU A 88 -1.80 46.24 -21.10
N GLU A 89 -2.31 45.02 -21.16
CA GLU A 89 -2.07 43.98 -20.15
C GLU A 89 -0.84 43.12 -20.51
N GLU A 90 0.00 42.87 -19.51
CA GLU A 90 1.10 41.92 -19.60
C GLU A 90 0.58 40.49 -19.37
N GLU A 91 0.96 39.57 -20.25
CA GLU A 91 0.58 38.16 -20.12
C GLU A 91 1.78 37.27 -19.77
N GLU A 92 1.52 36.22 -18.99
CA GLU A 92 2.55 35.26 -18.60
C GLU A 92 2.86 34.26 -19.74
N PHE A 93 4.13 34.17 -20.10
CA PHE A 93 4.67 33.16 -21.01
C PHE A 93 5.71 32.30 -20.32
N LEU A 94 5.69 31.00 -20.62
CA LEU A 94 6.78 30.08 -20.34
C LEU A 94 7.69 30.08 -21.56
N VAL A 95 8.90 30.60 -21.40
CA VAL A 95 9.88 30.73 -22.48
C VAL A 95 11.06 29.82 -22.19
N LEU A 96 11.41 28.99 -23.16
CA LEU A 96 12.61 28.17 -23.14
C LEU A 96 13.74 28.92 -23.86
N PRO A 97 14.88 29.20 -23.19
CA PRO A 97 16.07 29.71 -23.86
C PRO A 97 16.57 28.78 -24.96
N GLU A 98 17.53 29.23 -25.77
CA GLU A 98 18.21 28.33 -26.71
C GLU A 98 18.96 27.24 -25.95
N GLN A 99 18.79 26.00 -26.38
CA GLN A 99 19.31 24.81 -25.73
C GLN A 99 20.36 24.16 -26.63
N SER A 100 21.39 23.57 -26.04
CA SER A 100 22.36 22.75 -26.78
C SER A 100 21.74 21.44 -27.24
N ASP A 101 22.38 20.76 -28.20
CA ASP A 101 21.95 19.43 -28.66
C ASP A 101 21.88 18.41 -27.51
N ASP A 102 22.85 18.45 -26.58
CA ASP A 102 22.86 17.61 -25.38
C ASP A 102 21.64 17.87 -24.48
N ALA A 103 21.23 19.14 -24.33
CA ALA A 103 20.07 19.51 -23.53
C ALA A 103 18.75 19.07 -24.20
N LEU A 104 18.70 19.05 -25.53
CA LEU A 104 17.56 18.52 -26.30
C LEU A 104 17.42 17.01 -26.14
N GLU A 105 18.54 16.27 -26.09
CA GLU A 105 18.53 14.83 -25.81
C GLU A 105 18.05 14.54 -24.39
N LEU A 106 18.55 15.29 -23.40
CA LEU A 106 18.09 15.18 -22.01
C LEU A 106 16.60 15.52 -21.86
N MET A 107 16.07 16.49 -22.60
CA MET A 107 14.64 16.80 -22.60
C MET A 107 13.78 15.64 -23.12
N LYS A 108 14.26 14.90 -24.13
CA LYS A 108 13.57 13.68 -24.61
C LYS A 108 13.53 12.61 -23.53
N GLU A 109 14.66 12.38 -22.85
CA GLU A 109 14.73 11.41 -21.75
C GLU A 109 13.76 11.79 -20.61
N ARG A 110 13.77 13.06 -20.20
CA ARG A 110 12.88 13.58 -19.15
C ARG A 110 11.40 13.46 -19.54
N ARG A 111 11.06 13.70 -20.81
CA ARG A 111 9.73 13.45 -21.37
C ARG A 111 9.36 11.97 -21.28
N ASP A 112 10.25 11.07 -21.67
CA ASP A 112 10.02 9.62 -21.61
C ASP A 112 9.81 9.17 -20.14
N ARG A 113 10.55 9.74 -19.18
CA ARG A 113 10.34 9.53 -17.74
C ARG A 113 8.96 9.99 -17.30
N LEU A 114 8.49 11.17 -17.74
CA LEU A 114 7.14 11.65 -17.43
C LEU A 114 6.05 10.71 -17.98
N GLN A 115 6.24 10.18 -19.20
CA GLN A 115 5.28 9.25 -19.82
C GLN A 115 5.23 7.88 -19.12
N ARG A 116 6.39 7.37 -18.69
CA ARG A 116 6.51 6.08 -17.97
C ARG A 116 6.26 6.21 -16.47
N GLY A 117 6.11 7.44 -15.96
CA GLY A 117 5.88 7.69 -14.55
C GLY A 117 4.61 6.99 -14.05
N GLU A 118 4.71 6.42 -12.85
CA GLU A 118 3.58 5.80 -12.16
C GLU A 118 3.33 6.51 -10.83
N PRO A 119 2.05 6.56 -10.37
CA PRO A 119 1.72 7.18 -9.10
C PRO A 119 2.39 6.42 -7.95
N VAL A 120 3.12 7.14 -7.11
CA VAL A 120 3.68 6.57 -5.89
C VAL A 120 2.54 6.38 -4.89
N ARG A 121 2.21 5.13 -4.59
CA ARG A 121 1.18 4.82 -3.59
C ARG A 121 1.84 4.58 -2.25
N ALA A 122 1.30 5.20 -1.20
CA ALA A 122 1.68 4.86 0.16
C ALA A 122 1.36 3.37 0.41
N GLN A 123 2.41 2.57 0.54
CA GLN A 123 2.28 1.17 0.94
C GLN A 123 2.34 1.11 2.47
N LEU A 124 1.55 0.22 3.06
CA LEU A 124 1.64 -0.04 4.49
C LEU A 124 2.97 -0.71 4.80
N ASP A 125 3.74 -0.09 5.70
CA ASP A 125 4.89 -0.78 6.29
C ASP A 125 4.38 -1.93 7.16
N ARG A 126 4.68 -3.16 6.73
CA ARG A 126 4.23 -4.40 7.39
C ARG A 126 4.93 -4.63 8.73
N GLN A 127 6.08 -3.98 8.94
CA GLN A 127 6.90 -4.10 10.15
C GLN A 127 7.09 -5.55 10.61
N PRO A 128 7.74 -6.41 9.80
CA PRO A 128 7.94 -7.80 10.15
C PRO A 128 8.74 -7.92 11.46
N GLN A 129 8.18 -8.66 12.42
CA GLN A 129 8.81 -8.93 13.71
C GLN A 129 8.79 -10.42 14.01
N ALA A 130 9.92 -10.96 14.44
CA ALA A 130 10.00 -12.34 14.92
C ALA A 130 9.93 -12.37 16.45
N PHE A 131 9.15 -13.29 16.99
CA PHE A 131 9.01 -13.51 18.42
C PHE A 131 9.24 -14.96 18.81
N ARG A 132 9.81 -15.17 20.00
CA ARG A 132 9.77 -16.45 20.70
C ARG A 132 8.58 -16.49 21.66
N PRO A 133 7.84 -17.60 21.75
CA PRO A 133 6.80 -17.77 22.76
C PRO A 133 7.38 -17.56 24.16
N SER A 134 6.67 -16.84 25.04
CA SER A 134 7.09 -16.77 26.44
C SER A 134 6.70 -18.05 27.19
N PRO A 135 7.57 -18.52 28.10
CA PRO A 135 7.26 -19.64 28.97
C PRO A 135 6.17 -19.31 30.00
N ASN A 136 5.94 -18.02 30.29
CA ASN A 136 4.95 -17.57 31.26
C ASN A 136 3.51 -17.62 30.73
N ALA A 137 3.31 -17.66 29.41
CA ALA A 137 1.96 -17.69 28.83
C ALA A 137 1.13 -18.92 29.25
N GLN A 138 1.78 -20.00 29.73
CA GLN A 138 1.12 -21.22 30.20
C GLN A 138 0.89 -21.26 31.72
N ARG A 139 1.40 -20.27 32.47
CA ARG A 139 1.24 -20.22 33.93
C ARG A 139 0.03 -19.36 34.28
N PHE A 140 -1.09 -20.01 34.52
CA PHE A 140 -2.35 -19.36 34.91
C PHE A 140 -2.81 -19.91 36.26
N GLU A 141 -2.14 -19.50 37.33
CA GLU A 141 -2.54 -19.83 38.70
C GLU A 141 -3.39 -18.70 39.24
N LEU A 142 -4.71 -18.91 39.29
CA LEU A 142 -5.65 -17.97 39.87
C LEU A 142 -6.11 -18.43 41.27
N PRO A 143 -6.34 -17.50 42.21
CA PRO A 143 -6.93 -17.83 43.50
C PRO A 143 -8.33 -18.47 43.37
N PRO A 144 -8.72 -19.40 44.26
CA PRO A 144 -10.05 -20.00 44.26
C PRO A 144 -11.20 -18.98 44.31
N GLU A 145 -10.99 -17.85 44.99
CA GLU A 145 -11.96 -16.75 45.10
C GLU A 145 -12.34 -16.14 43.73
N PHE A 146 -11.48 -16.25 42.71
CA PHE A 146 -11.80 -15.81 41.36
C PHE A 146 -12.99 -16.58 40.76
N TYR A 147 -13.17 -17.84 41.15
CA TYR A 147 -14.25 -18.69 40.66
C TYR A 147 -15.56 -18.51 41.44
N ASN A 148 -15.54 -17.74 42.53
CA ASN A 148 -16.73 -17.42 43.29
C ASN A 148 -17.50 -16.30 42.59
N LEU A 149 -18.72 -16.60 42.17
CA LEU A 149 -19.58 -15.64 41.48
C LEU A 149 -19.96 -14.49 42.42
N SER A 150 -19.61 -13.27 42.04
CA SER A 150 -19.99 -12.08 42.78
C SER A 150 -21.45 -11.68 42.51
N ALA A 151 -22.09 -10.99 43.46
CA ALA A 151 -23.43 -10.44 43.27
C ALA A 151 -23.51 -9.44 42.09
N GLU A 152 -22.40 -8.75 41.80
CA GLU A 152 -22.31 -7.82 40.67
C GLU A 152 -22.28 -8.54 39.32
N GLU A 153 -21.55 -9.65 39.21
CA GLU A 153 -21.52 -10.47 38.00
C GLU A 153 -22.88 -11.10 37.71
N LEU A 154 -23.56 -11.62 38.74
CA LEU A 154 -24.90 -12.17 38.59
C LEU A 154 -25.90 -11.11 38.09
N LYS A 155 -25.81 -9.89 38.60
CA LYS A 155 -26.65 -8.77 38.15
C LYS A 155 -26.35 -8.38 36.69
N LYS A 156 -25.07 -8.32 36.31
CA LYS A 156 -24.65 -8.05 34.93
C LYS A 156 -25.12 -9.14 33.97
N GLU A 157 -25.00 -10.41 34.36
CA GLU A 157 -25.46 -11.53 33.55
C GLU A 157 -26.98 -11.48 33.34
N GLN A 158 -27.74 -11.20 34.40
CA GLN A 158 -29.19 -11.03 34.29
C GLN A 158 -29.54 -9.89 33.33
N GLN A 159 -28.86 -8.75 33.44
CA GLN A 159 -29.07 -7.62 32.55
C GLN A 159 -28.74 -7.97 31.08
N GLN A 160 -27.61 -8.63 30.82
CA GLN A 160 -27.23 -9.06 29.47
C GLN A 160 -28.23 -10.05 28.88
N ARG A 161 -28.74 -11.00 29.68
CA ARG A 161 -29.78 -11.93 29.25
C ARG A 161 -31.08 -11.21 28.90
N THR A 162 -31.50 -10.23 29.71
CA THR A 162 -32.69 -9.41 29.43
C THR A 162 -32.52 -8.62 28.13
N GLU A 163 -31.38 -7.94 27.94
CA GLU A 163 -31.09 -7.19 26.72
C GLU A 163 -31.03 -8.10 25.47
N LEU A 164 -30.50 -9.32 25.59
CA LEU A 164 -30.50 -10.30 24.49
C LEU A 164 -31.91 -10.75 24.11
N VAL A 165 -32.77 -11.00 25.10
CA VAL A 165 -34.18 -11.35 24.87
C VAL A 165 -34.90 -10.19 24.18
N GLU A 166 -34.71 -8.96 24.63
CA GLU A 166 -35.29 -7.77 24.01
C GLU A 166 -34.80 -7.56 22.58
N LYS A 167 -33.48 -7.73 22.32
CA LYS A 167 -32.89 -7.65 20.98
C LYS A 167 -33.43 -8.72 20.04
N ASN A 168 -33.62 -9.95 20.52
CA ASN A 168 -34.16 -11.06 19.73
C ASN A 168 -35.66 -10.93 19.49
N ALA A 169 -36.40 -10.32 20.43
CA ALA A 169 -37.83 -10.05 20.29
C ALA A 169 -38.11 -8.88 19.31
N MET A 170 -37.15 -7.97 19.11
CA MET A 170 -37.29 -6.87 18.17
C MET A 170 -37.14 -7.35 16.71
N LEU A 171 -38.18 -7.15 15.89
CA LEU A 171 -38.13 -7.43 14.45
C LEU A 171 -37.11 -6.51 13.76
N ARG A 172 -35.93 -7.07 13.45
CA ARG A 172 -34.90 -6.38 12.66
C ARG A 172 -35.27 -6.40 11.18
N THR A 173 -35.38 -5.22 10.58
CA THR A 173 -35.55 -5.09 9.13
C THR A 173 -34.28 -5.51 8.40
N LYS A 174 -34.40 -5.93 7.14
CA LYS A 174 -33.26 -6.26 6.27
C LYS A 174 -32.23 -5.12 6.24
N ALA A 175 -32.71 -3.87 6.16
CA ALA A 175 -31.87 -2.67 6.19
C ALA A 175 -31.08 -2.50 7.50
N MET A 176 -31.65 -2.88 8.66
CA MET A 176 -30.93 -2.85 9.93
C MET A 176 -29.80 -3.88 9.98
N ARG A 177 -30.03 -5.09 9.46
CA ARG A 177 -29.01 -6.16 9.42
C ARG A 177 -27.83 -5.79 8.51
N GLU A 178 -28.12 -5.35 7.28
CA GLU A 178 -27.08 -4.95 6.32
C GLU A 178 -26.25 -3.76 6.83
N LYS A 179 -26.89 -2.79 7.49
CA LYS A 179 -26.20 -1.63 8.06
C LYS A 179 -25.29 -2.01 9.24
N GLU A 180 -25.73 -2.94 10.09
CA GLU A 180 -24.92 -3.45 11.21
C GLU A 180 -23.71 -4.23 10.70
N GLU A 181 -23.91 -5.11 9.71
CA GLU A 181 -22.83 -5.88 9.08
C GLU A 181 -21.81 -4.99 8.37
N GLN A 182 -22.25 -3.96 7.63
CA GLN A 182 -21.34 -2.99 7.03
C GLN A 182 -20.54 -2.21 8.08
N ARG A 183 -21.15 -1.92 9.23
CA ARG A 183 -20.48 -1.22 10.34
C ARG A 183 -19.44 -2.12 11.00
N GLU A 184 -19.73 -3.41 11.15
CA GLU A 184 -18.79 -4.39 11.68
C GLU A 184 -17.62 -4.64 10.72
N ARG A 185 -17.88 -4.78 9.41
CA ARG A 185 -16.84 -4.94 8.39
C ARG A 185 -15.89 -3.73 8.31
N ARG A 186 -16.40 -2.52 8.56
CA ARG A 186 -15.61 -1.27 8.59
C ARG A 186 -15.06 -0.93 9.98
N LYS A 187 -15.22 -1.81 10.97
CA LYS A 187 -14.80 -1.55 12.34
C LYS A 187 -13.28 -1.45 12.46
N TYR A 188 -12.55 -2.14 11.60
CA TYR A 188 -11.10 -2.20 11.63
C TYR A 188 -10.53 -1.92 10.24
N ASN A 189 -9.59 -0.98 10.17
CA ASN A 189 -8.85 -0.68 8.95
C ASN A 189 -7.59 -1.54 8.78
N TYR A 190 -7.06 -2.02 9.91
CA TYR A 190 -5.82 -2.78 9.99
C TYR A 190 -6.06 -4.09 10.74
N THR A 191 -5.23 -5.08 10.45
CA THR A 191 -5.18 -6.35 11.18
C THR A 191 -3.74 -6.74 11.50
N LEU A 192 -3.55 -7.33 12.68
CA LEU A 192 -2.28 -7.87 13.13
C LEU A 192 -2.28 -9.38 12.97
N LEU A 193 -1.46 -9.90 12.05
CA LEU A 193 -1.35 -11.34 11.81
C LEU A 193 -0.09 -11.87 12.45
N ARG A 194 -0.23 -13.00 13.15
CA ARG A 194 0.88 -13.79 13.69
C ARG A 194 0.89 -15.15 13.03
N VAL A 195 2.02 -15.57 12.48
CA VAL A 195 2.20 -16.87 11.86
C VAL A 195 3.12 -17.69 12.75
N ARG A 196 2.60 -18.79 13.30
CA ARG A 196 3.37 -19.76 14.07
C ARG A 196 4.08 -20.71 13.12
N LEU A 197 5.40 -20.71 13.21
CA LEU A 197 6.27 -21.57 12.43
C LEU A 197 6.53 -22.91 13.14
N PRO A 198 6.92 -23.96 12.39
CA PRO A 198 7.26 -25.28 12.92
C PRO A 198 8.41 -25.30 13.95
N ASP A 199 9.30 -24.31 13.90
CA ASP A 199 10.39 -24.12 14.87
C ASP A 199 9.92 -23.48 16.19
N GLY A 200 8.62 -23.18 16.30
CA GLY A 200 8.00 -22.54 17.45
C GLY A 200 8.07 -21.01 17.44
N ASN A 201 8.78 -20.40 16.47
CA ASN A 201 8.84 -18.95 16.35
C ASN A 201 7.52 -18.39 15.81
N LEU A 202 7.26 -17.11 16.13
CA LEU A 202 6.09 -16.37 15.69
C LEU A 202 6.54 -15.23 14.79
N LEU A 203 6.08 -15.21 13.55
CA LEU A 203 6.26 -14.08 12.64
C LEU A 203 5.03 -13.17 12.73
N GLN A 204 5.22 -11.92 13.13
CA GLN A 204 4.18 -10.91 13.25
C GLN A 204 4.30 -9.87 12.14
N ALA A 205 3.17 -9.46 11.57
CA ALA A 205 3.09 -8.34 10.65
C ALA A 205 1.72 -7.66 10.68
N THR A 206 1.71 -6.40 10.24
CA THR A 206 0.50 -5.57 10.13
C THR A 206 0.05 -5.52 8.67
N PHE A 207 -1.24 -5.74 8.44
CA PHE A 207 -1.89 -5.71 7.12
C PHE A 207 -3.10 -4.78 7.14
N TYR A 208 -3.56 -4.33 5.97
CA TYR A 208 -4.89 -3.74 5.88
C TYR A 208 -5.94 -4.84 6.03
N ALA A 209 -7.06 -4.53 6.66
CA ALA A 209 -8.18 -5.48 6.77
C ALA A 209 -8.70 -5.94 5.38
N TRP A 210 -8.55 -5.07 4.38
CA TRP A 210 -8.98 -5.29 2.99
C TRP A 210 -7.87 -5.83 2.08
N ASP A 211 -6.68 -6.12 2.63
CA ASP A 211 -5.64 -6.79 1.86
C ASP A 211 -6.13 -8.16 1.40
N ARG A 212 -5.64 -8.56 0.23
CA ARG A 212 -5.96 -9.85 -0.37
C ARG A 212 -5.09 -10.93 0.24
N LEU A 213 -5.63 -12.13 0.34
CA LEU A 213 -4.95 -13.29 0.88
C LEU A 213 -3.58 -13.60 0.22
N PRO A 214 -3.38 -13.47 -1.11
CA PRO A 214 -2.06 -13.67 -1.73
C PRO A 214 -0.96 -12.77 -1.16
N ALA A 215 -1.29 -11.55 -0.74
CA ALA A 215 -0.31 -10.61 -0.17
C ALA A 215 0.29 -11.12 1.16
N LEU A 216 -0.49 -11.90 1.92
CA LEU A 216 -0.02 -12.60 3.12
C LEU A 216 0.91 -13.76 2.76
N PHE A 217 0.58 -14.55 1.74
CA PHE A 217 1.44 -15.64 1.28
C PHE A 217 2.78 -15.13 0.74
N GLU A 218 2.75 -14.08 -0.07
CA GLU A 218 3.95 -13.40 -0.57
C GLU A 218 4.82 -12.88 0.59
N PHE A 219 4.21 -12.22 1.57
CA PHE A 219 4.91 -11.77 2.77
C PHE A 219 5.62 -12.91 3.53
N VAL A 220 4.93 -14.04 3.71
CA VAL A 220 5.51 -15.20 4.40
C VAL A 220 6.68 -15.75 3.58
N ARG A 221 6.55 -15.87 2.25
CA ARG A 221 7.65 -16.30 1.36
C ARG A 221 8.87 -15.40 1.47
N GLU A 222 8.65 -14.08 1.46
CA GLU A 222 9.71 -13.09 1.60
C GLU A 222 10.42 -13.17 2.96
N SER A 223 9.75 -13.68 3.99
CA SER A 223 10.31 -13.81 5.35
C SER A 223 11.07 -15.13 5.57
N LEU A 224 10.88 -16.12 4.70
CA LEU A 224 11.49 -17.45 4.80
C LEU A 224 12.83 -17.52 4.04
N VAL A 225 13.72 -18.41 4.49
CA VAL A 225 14.96 -18.76 3.76
C VAL A 225 14.63 -19.55 2.50
N ASP A 226 13.82 -20.60 2.65
CA ASP A 226 13.36 -21.46 1.56
C ASP A 226 11.96 -21.06 1.07
N GLY A 227 11.76 -19.77 0.76
CA GLY A 227 10.46 -19.22 0.34
C GLY A 227 9.90 -19.78 -0.97
N TRP A 228 10.67 -20.58 -1.72
CA TRP A 228 10.24 -21.25 -2.95
C TRP A 228 9.38 -22.49 -2.69
N GLN A 229 9.43 -23.07 -1.49
CA GLN A 229 8.72 -24.30 -1.17
C GLN A 229 7.21 -24.04 -0.97
N PRO A 230 6.32 -24.92 -1.45
CA PRO A 230 4.89 -24.84 -1.16
C PRO A 230 4.59 -25.02 0.33
N PHE A 231 3.72 -24.17 0.87
CA PHE A 231 3.24 -24.25 2.25
C PHE A 231 1.75 -23.90 2.35
N GLU A 232 1.15 -24.33 3.44
CA GLU A 232 -0.22 -24.03 3.81
C GLU A 232 -0.25 -23.13 5.05
N LEU A 233 -1.22 -22.21 5.07
CA LEU A 233 -1.54 -21.41 6.26
C LEU A 233 -2.90 -21.85 6.80
N ILE A 234 -2.96 -22.14 8.08
CA ILE A 234 -4.17 -22.62 8.75
C ILE A 234 -4.67 -21.51 9.68
N ALA A 235 -5.90 -21.03 9.44
CA ALA A 235 -6.56 -20.02 10.25
C ALA A 235 -7.05 -20.56 11.60
N PRO A 236 -7.33 -19.67 12.58
CA PRO A 236 -7.97 -20.06 13.84
C PRO A 236 -9.27 -20.81 13.55
N GLY A 237 -9.40 -22.02 14.08
CA GLY A 237 -10.54 -22.91 13.78
C GLY A 237 -10.25 -24.00 12.73
N GLY A 238 -9.03 -24.07 12.19
CA GLY A 238 -8.59 -25.18 11.34
C GLY A 238 -8.91 -25.01 9.85
N GLN A 239 -9.43 -23.86 9.44
CA GLN A 239 -9.64 -23.53 8.04
C GLN A 239 -8.29 -23.38 7.33
N LYS A 240 -8.04 -24.21 6.31
CA LYS A 240 -6.89 -24.04 5.43
C LYS A 240 -7.13 -22.88 4.47
N LEU A 241 -6.19 -21.95 4.43
CA LEU A 241 -6.20 -20.82 3.52
C LEU A 241 -5.53 -21.23 2.21
N GLN A 242 -6.14 -20.91 1.06
CA GLN A 242 -5.57 -21.18 -0.24
C GLN A 242 -5.07 -19.89 -0.89
N GLU A 243 -3.85 -19.92 -1.41
CA GLU A 243 -3.28 -18.74 -2.07
C GLU A 243 -4.06 -18.32 -3.32
N SER A 244 -4.65 -19.25 -4.06
CA SER A 244 -5.41 -18.95 -5.28
C SER A 244 -6.71 -18.17 -5.00
N GLU A 245 -7.12 -18.04 -3.75
CA GLU A 245 -8.31 -17.29 -3.37
C GLU A 245 -8.00 -15.79 -3.28
N GLU A 246 -8.60 -14.99 -4.15
CA GLU A 246 -8.54 -13.52 -4.06
C GLU A 246 -9.49 -12.96 -2.97
N VAL A 247 -9.63 -13.64 -1.85
CA VAL A 247 -10.51 -13.24 -0.75
C VAL A 247 -9.78 -12.23 0.16
N THR A 248 -10.51 -11.32 0.80
CA THR A 248 -9.93 -10.34 1.74
C THR A 248 -9.73 -10.91 3.14
N LEU A 249 -8.80 -10.34 3.92
CA LEU A 249 -8.56 -10.79 5.29
C LEU A 249 -9.79 -10.65 6.21
N VAL A 250 -10.65 -9.65 5.99
CA VAL A 250 -11.95 -9.51 6.69
C VAL A 250 -12.88 -10.69 6.40
N GLU A 251 -12.98 -11.10 5.13
CA GLU A 251 -13.85 -12.21 4.72
C GLU A 251 -13.35 -13.56 5.27
N CYS A 252 -12.04 -13.71 5.44
CA CYS A 252 -11.44 -14.85 6.12
C CYS A 252 -11.54 -14.79 7.66
N ASN A 253 -12.23 -13.79 8.23
CA ASN A 253 -12.32 -13.54 9.68
C ASN A 253 -10.96 -13.40 10.38
N LEU A 254 -9.95 -12.89 9.67
CA LEU A 254 -8.59 -12.70 10.20
C LEU A 254 -8.38 -11.33 10.87
N VAL A 255 -9.46 -10.69 11.32
CA VAL A 255 -9.49 -9.31 11.83
C VAL A 255 -10.14 -9.29 13.22
N PRO A 256 -9.67 -8.46 14.17
CA PRO A 256 -8.58 -7.48 14.08
C PRO A 256 -7.18 -8.06 14.33
N ALA A 257 -7.11 -9.29 14.81
CA ALA A 257 -5.86 -10.01 14.97
C ALA A 257 -6.12 -11.51 14.87
N ALA A 258 -5.21 -12.24 14.24
CA ALA A 258 -5.33 -13.68 14.09
C ALA A 258 -3.97 -14.37 14.23
N LEU A 259 -4.00 -15.58 14.81
CA LEU A 259 -2.85 -16.47 14.90
C LEU A 259 -3.03 -17.61 13.89
N LEU A 260 -2.21 -17.59 12.85
CA LEU A 260 -2.14 -18.59 11.81
C LEU A 260 -1.10 -19.65 12.18
N THR A 261 -1.32 -20.89 11.76
CA THR A 261 -0.33 -21.96 11.86
C THR A 261 0.23 -22.25 10.48
N PHE A 262 1.54 -22.19 10.35
CA PHE A 262 2.27 -22.54 9.14
C PHE A 262 2.54 -24.04 9.11
N ALA A 263 2.32 -24.67 7.96
CA ALA A 263 2.72 -26.05 7.70
C ALA A 263 3.29 -26.18 6.29
N TRP A 264 4.42 -26.89 6.16
CA TRP A 264 4.92 -27.27 4.84
C TRP A 264 4.02 -28.30 4.17
N ASP A 265 3.99 -28.30 2.83
CA ASP A 265 3.29 -29.35 2.09
C ASP A 265 3.93 -30.72 2.39
N ALA A 266 3.12 -31.63 2.93
CA ALA A 266 3.59 -32.94 3.38
C ALA A 266 4.14 -33.81 2.25
N ALA A 267 3.61 -33.69 1.02
CA ALA A 267 4.09 -34.46 -0.12
C ALA A 267 5.48 -33.99 -0.54
N VAL A 268 5.69 -32.67 -0.62
CA VAL A 268 6.99 -32.07 -0.97
C VAL A 268 8.04 -32.38 0.10
N GLN A 269 7.66 -32.32 1.38
CA GLN A 269 8.57 -32.69 2.47
C GLN A 269 8.97 -34.17 2.43
N ALA A 270 8.06 -35.07 2.04
CA ALA A 270 8.35 -36.49 1.89
C ALA A 270 9.34 -36.75 0.75
N ASP A 271 9.19 -36.05 -0.38
CA ASP A 271 10.10 -36.16 -1.53
C ASP A 271 11.51 -35.62 -1.21
N ILE A 272 11.60 -34.48 -0.50
CA ILE A 272 12.88 -33.91 -0.04
C ILE A 272 13.58 -34.87 0.93
N ALA A 273 12.84 -35.45 1.87
CA ALA A 273 13.38 -36.43 2.81
C ALA A 273 13.85 -37.70 2.09
N ALA A 274 13.10 -38.17 1.08
CA ALA A 274 13.49 -39.31 0.25
C ALA A 274 14.75 -39.03 -0.60
N ALA A 275 14.96 -37.78 -1.01
CA ALA A 275 16.15 -37.32 -1.73
C ALA A 275 17.37 -37.07 -0.81
N GLY A 276 17.24 -37.26 0.51
CA GLY A 276 18.32 -37.03 1.49
C GLY A 276 18.57 -35.55 1.81
N GLY A 277 17.64 -34.66 1.43
CA GLY A 277 17.69 -33.24 1.78
C GLY A 277 17.51 -33.02 3.28
N LYS A 278 18.31 -32.13 3.87
CA LYS A 278 18.10 -31.67 5.25
C LYS A 278 17.19 -30.45 5.24
N ILE A 279 16.13 -30.48 6.03
CA ILE A 279 15.31 -29.30 6.31
C ILE A 279 16.20 -28.31 7.08
N SER A 280 16.30 -27.07 6.60
CA SER A 280 17.05 -26.02 7.29
C SER A 280 16.57 -25.88 8.73
N ALA A 281 17.51 -25.80 9.68
CA ALA A 281 17.19 -25.62 11.10
C ALA A 281 16.57 -24.24 11.40
N ALA A 282 16.79 -23.26 10.51
CA ALA A 282 16.24 -21.92 10.59
C ALA A 282 15.31 -21.67 9.39
N LEU A 283 14.04 -21.41 9.68
CA LEU A 283 13.02 -21.15 8.67
C LEU A 283 12.98 -19.68 8.27
N LEU A 284 13.19 -18.78 9.23
CA LEU A 284 13.21 -17.33 9.00
C LEU A 284 14.57 -16.84 8.51
N LYS A 285 14.55 -15.78 7.70
CA LYS A 285 15.76 -15.06 7.29
C LYS A 285 16.58 -14.58 8.49
N PRO A 286 17.92 -14.53 8.37
CA PRO A 286 18.82 -14.20 9.47
C PRO A 286 18.53 -12.80 10.06
N GLU A 287 18.17 -11.83 9.22
CA GLU A 287 17.84 -10.45 9.63
C GLU A 287 16.68 -10.39 10.64
N LEU A 288 15.69 -11.27 10.49
CA LEU A 288 14.55 -11.36 11.39
C LEU A 288 14.91 -12.12 12.68
N LEU A 289 15.75 -13.15 12.57
CA LEU A 289 16.22 -13.92 13.71
C LEU A 289 17.14 -13.12 14.63
N GLU A 290 17.97 -12.24 14.09
CA GLU A 290 18.84 -11.35 14.88
C GLU A 290 18.04 -10.37 15.75
N ARG A 291 16.85 -9.97 15.28
CA ARG A 291 15.95 -9.04 15.97
C ARG A 291 14.87 -9.74 16.80
N ILE A 292 15.01 -11.05 17.01
CA ILE A 292 13.97 -11.85 17.67
C ILE A 292 13.78 -11.42 19.13
N GLN A 293 12.54 -11.17 19.53
CA GLN A 293 12.19 -10.77 20.89
C GLN A 293 11.40 -11.87 21.58
N THR A 294 11.45 -11.95 22.92
CA THR A 294 10.51 -12.81 23.66
C THR A 294 9.18 -12.10 23.77
N LEU A 295 8.10 -12.79 23.45
CA LEU A 295 6.75 -12.23 23.52
C LEU A 295 6.36 -12.03 24.99
N SER A 296 6.39 -10.78 25.47
CA SER A 296 6.07 -10.42 26.87
C SER A 296 4.62 -10.69 27.22
#